data_AF-A0A4S4NMU8-F1
#
_entry.id   AF-A0A4S4NMU8-F1
#
_cell.length_a   1.000
_cell.length_b   1.000
_cell.length_c   1.000
_cell.angle_alpha   90.00
_cell.angle_beta   90.00
_cell.angle_gamma   90.00
#
_symmetry.space_group_name_H-M   'P 1'
#
loop_
_entity.id
_entity.type
_entity.pdbx_description
1 polymer ?
#
loop_
_entity_poly.entity_id
_entity_poly.type
_entity_poly.pdbx_seq_one_letter_code
_entity_poly.pdbx_strand_id
1 'polypeptide(L)'
;MSNEEKNTPENEQAKGQTQEGGVLETITGAADSLVKTATHAVEQVAETFSGTKGEDAEDTSGRNERKTRDGYVVSNKMDKTIAVAIERRLQHPIYGKYVKKTKKLIAHDEANECQIGDLVRIMECRPLSRRKRWRLISVLEKAK
;
A
#
# COMPACT_ATOMS: atom_id res chain seq x y z
N MET A 1 25.49 56.23 -7.46
CA MET A 1 25.77 55.12 -8.40
C MET A 1 24.97 53.91 -7.92
N SER A 2 23.65 53.98 -7.69
CA SER A 2 22.55 54.18 -8.64
C SER A 2 22.65 53.24 -9.85
N ASN A 3 21.92 52.13 -9.78
CA ASN A 3 21.33 51.44 -10.92
C ASN A 3 19.94 50.95 -10.48
N GLU A 4 18.99 51.88 -10.55
CA GLU A 4 17.60 51.71 -11.02
C GLU A 4 17.61 51.04 -12.42
N GLU A 5 16.60 50.35 -12.96
CA GLU A 5 15.19 50.16 -12.63
C GLU A 5 14.61 49.10 -13.61
N LYS A 6 13.47 48.50 -13.21
CA LYS A 6 12.30 48.13 -14.03
C LYS A 6 12.44 47.12 -15.20
N ASN A 7 11.76 45.98 -15.08
CA ASN A 7 10.40 45.82 -15.65
C ASN A 7 9.77 44.44 -15.33
N THR A 8 8.56 44.49 -14.78
CA THR A 8 7.48 43.49 -14.82
C THR A 8 6.56 43.84 -16.03
N PRO A 9 5.41 43.21 -16.35
CA PRO A 9 4.90 41.83 -16.21
C PRO A 9 4.41 41.25 -17.58
N GLU A 10 3.70 40.12 -17.51
CA GLU A 10 2.56 39.75 -18.39
C GLU A 10 2.83 39.43 -19.87
N ASN A 11 2.56 38.18 -20.24
CA ASN A 11 2.02 37.90 -21.57
C ASN A 11 0.79 37.00 -21.43
N GLU A 12 -0.37 37.65 -21.41
CA GLU A 12 -1.67 37.11 -21.73
C GLU A 12 -2.01 37.52 -23.17
N GLN A 13 -2.29 36.54 -24.04
CA GLN A 13 -3.09 36.63 -25.28
C GLN A 13 -3.13 35.20 -25.88
N ALA A 14 -4.19 34.40 -25.73
CA ALA A 14 -5.52 34.48 -26.35
C ALA A 14 -5.52 34.39 -27.89
N LYS A 15 -5.93 33.23 -28.47
CA LYS A 15 -7.04 33.10 -29.46
C LYS A 15 -7.23 31.67 -30.02
N GLY A 16 -8.49 31.29 -30.22
CA GLY A 16 -8.94 30.21 -31.13
C GLY A 16 -9.72 29.09 -30.42
N GLN A 17 -11.02 29.21 -30.10
CA GLN A 17 -12.21 29.05 -30.97
C GLN A 17 -12.23 27.77 -31.83
N THR A 18 -13.16 26.84 -31.53
CA THR A 18 -14.02 26.04 -32.45
C THR A 18 -15.06 25.30 -31.58
N GLN A 19 -16.31 25.80 -31.51
CA GLN A 19 -17.57 25.27 -32.07
C GLN A 19 -18.02 23.92 -31.48
N GLU A 20 -19.06 23.92 -30.62
CA GLU A 20 -20.49 23.75 -30.93
C GLU A 20 -20.90 22.30 -31.26
N GLY A 21 -21.87 21.79 -30.52
CA GLY A 21 -22.50 20.50 -30.81
C GLY A 21 -23.15 19.84 -29.60
N GLY A 22 -24.16 20.49 -29.03
CA GLY A 22 -25.13 19.78 -28.19
C GLY A 22 -26.05 18.93 -29.06
N VAL A 23 -26.43 17.75 -28.57
CA VAL A 23 -27.67 17.09 -28.98
C VAL A 23 -28.40 16.66 -27.72
N LEU A 24 -29.53 17.32 -27.48
CA LEU A 24 -30.61 16.86 -26.63
C LEU A 24 -31.40 15.82 -27.42
N GLU A 25 -31.76 14.69 -26.79
CA GLU A 25 -33.04 14.05 -27.08
C GLU A 25 -33.75 13.68 -25.78
N THR A 26 -35.02 14.03 -25.78
CA THR A 26 -35.99 13.96 -24.69
C THR A 26 -37.01 12.87 -25.02
N ILE A 27 -37.35 12.06 -24.01
CA ILE A 27 -38.66 11.42 -23.71
C ILE A 27 -39.50 10.76 -24.81
N THR A 28 -39.84 9.49 -24.58
CA THR A 28 -41.18 8.84 -24.63
C THR A 28 -40.96 7.37 -24.22
N GLY A 29 -41.74 6.65 -23.42
CA GLY A 29 -43.06 6.83 -22.83
C GLY A 29 -43.73 5.44 -22.76
N ALA A 30 -44.35 5.14 -21.61
CA ALA A 30 -45.46 4.19 -21.40
C ALA A 30 -45.21 2.71 -20.97
N ALA A 31 -45.85 2.42 -19.82
CA ALA A 31 -46.74 1.29 -19.54
C ALA A 31 -46.18 -0.06 -19.05
N ASP A 32 -46.09 -0.15 -17.72
CA ASP A 32 -46.67 -1.18 -16.84
C ASP A 32 -47.61 -2.22 -17.50
N SER A 33 -47.28 -3.51 -17.37
CA SER A 33 -48.21 -4.62 -17.04
C SER A 33 -47.57 -6.00 -17.30
N LEU A 34 -47.23 -6.72 -16.23
CA LEU A 34 -47.52 -8.15 -16.04
C LEU A 34 -46.75 -8.69 -14.84
N VAL A 35 -47.27 -8.34 -13.67
CA VAL A 35 -47.04 -9.09 -12.44
C VAL A 35 -47.84 -10.40 -12.55
N LYS A 36 -47.16 -11.54 -12.35
CA LYS A 36 -47.72 -12.86 -11.97
C LYS A 36 -48.54 -13.66 -12.99
N THR A 37 -47.86 -14.65 -13.56
CA THR A 37 -48.27 -16.08 -13.58
C THR A 37 -47.06 -16.87 -13.06
N ALA A 38 -46.91 -17.04 -11.75
CA ALA A 38 -47.33 -18.25 -11.02
C ALA A 38 -46.73 -19.55 -11.59
N THR A 39 -45.68 -20.07 -10.91
CA THR A 39 -45.55 -21.47 -10.40
C THR A 39 -45.96 -22.61 -11.36
N HIS A 40 -45.18 -23.63 -11.71
CA HIS A 40 -44.43 -24.54 -10.82
C HIS A 40 -43.74 -25.64 -11.68
N ALA A 41 -42.43 -25.81 -11.55
CA ALA A 41 -41.62 -27.02 -11.85
C ALA A 41 -40.16 -26.61 -11.56
N VAL A 42 -39.68 -26.48 -10.33
CA VAL A 42 -39.34 -27.51 -9.32
C VAL A 42 -38.41 -28.61 -9.87
N GLU A 43 -37.18 -28.56 -9.33
CA GLU A 43 -36.13 -29.59 -9.24
C GLU A 43 -35.48 -30.10 -10.52
N GLN A 44 -34.33 -29.49 -10.89
CA GLN A 44 -33.00 -30.14 -10.83
C GLN A 44 -31.90 -29.16 -11.31
N VAL A 45 -31.55 -28.12 -10.54
CA VAL A 45 -30.16 -27.61 -10.42
C VAL A 45 -30.03 -26.78 -9.14
N ALA A 46 -30.20 -27.41 -7.98
CA ALA A 46 -29.64 -26.87 -6.74
C ALA A 46 -28.15 -27.26 -6.72
N GLU A 47 -27.30 -26.32 -6.29
CA GLU A 47 -25.82 -26.38 -6.28
C GLU A 47 -25.09 -25.86 -7.52
N THR A 48 -25.36 -24.62 -7.94
CA THR A 48 -24.26 -23.75 -8.40
C THR A 48 -23.50 -23.24 -7.18
N PHE A 49 -22.80 -24.18 -6.53
CA PHE A 49 -21.77 -23.89 -5.55
C PHE A 49 -20.67 -23.11 -6.26
N SER A 50 -20.56 -21.83 -5.95
CA SER A 50 -19.35 -21.21 -5.39
C SER A 50 -19.42 -19.73 -5.70
N GLY A 51 -19.48 -18.94 -4.63
CA GLY A 51 -19.26 -17.51 -4.73
C GLY A 51 -17.96 -17.23 -5.46
N THR A 52 -17.94 -16.12 -6.18
CA THR A 52 -16.74 -15.46 -6.68
C THR A 52 -15.88 -15.05 -5.48
N LYS A 53 -15.19 -16.03 -4.91
CA LYS A 53 -14.05 -15.87 -4.03
C LYS A 53 -12.92 -15.38 -4.92
N GLY A 54 -12.34 -14.23 -4.56
CA GLY A 54 -11.32 -13.52 -5.31
C GLY A 54 -10.34 -14.44 -6.04
N GLU A 55 -10.20 -14.16 -7.31
CA GLU A 55 -9.37 -14.84 -8.28
C GLU A 55 -7.95 -14.25 -8.21
N ASP A 56 -7.24 -14.50 -7.10
CA ASP A 56 -5.83 -14.10 -6.91
C ASP A 56 -5.06 -15.14 -6.08
N ALA A 57 -5.03 -16.38 -6.56
CA ALA A 57 -4.10 -17.43 -6.14
C ALA A 57 -4.03 -18.39 -7.33
N GLU A 58 -2.90 -18.71 -7.97
CA GLU A 58 -1.66 -19.26 -7.43
C GLU A 58 -0.60 -19.26 -8.57
N ASP A 59 0.64 -18.84 -8.28
CA ASP A 59 1.82 -19.65 -8.60
C ASP A 59 3.02 -19.15 -7.75
N THR A 60 3.18 -19.74 -6.56
CA THR A 60 4.38 -19.56 -5.72
C THR A 60 5.20 -20.85 -5.66
N SER A 61 5.32 -21.58 -6.76
CA SER A 61 6.15 -22.79 -6.80
C SER A 61 7.61 -22.45 -7.14
N GLY A 62 8.45 -22.32 -6.10
CA GLY A 62 9.92 -22.43 -6.26
C GLY A 62 10.81 -21.30 -5.73
N ARG A 63 10.29 -20.28 -5.04
CA ARG A 63 11.14 -19.22 -4.45
C ARG A 63 11.37 -19.48 -2.95
N ASN A 64 12.64 -19.50 -2.53
CA ASN A 64 13.02 -19.70 -1.12
C ASN A 64 12.44 -18.60 -0.21
N GLU A 65 11.83 -19.00 0.91
CA GLU A 65 11.24 -18.10 1.89
C GLU A 65 12.33 -17.31 2.64
N ARG A 66 12.26 -15.99 2.55
CA ARG A 66 13.17 -15.10 3.27
C ARG A 66 12.63 -14.81 4.66
N LYS A 67 13.53 -14.63 5.63
CA LYS A 67 13.13 -14.32 7.00
C LYS A 67 12.49 -12.93 7.07
N THR A 68 11.38 -12.86 7.79
CA THR A 68 10.66 -11.63 8.09
C THR A 68 10.73 -11.34 9.59
N ARG A 69 10.80 -10.08 9.97
CA ARG A 69 10.86 -9.62 11.36
C ARG A 69 10.01 -8.38 11.55
N ASP A 70 9.40 -8.28 12.73
CA ASP A 70 8.61 -7.12 13.13
C ASP A 70 9.36 -6.36 14.22
N GLY A 71 9.28 -5.04 14.21
CA GLY A 71 9.94 -4.20 15.20
C GLY A 71 9.58 -2.73 15.09
N TYR A 72 10.12 -1.94 16.01
CA TYR A 72 9.82 -0.51 16.10
C TYR A 72 10.91 0.33 15.43
N VAL A 73 10.51 1.41 14.77
CA VAL A 73 11.44 2.37 14.16
C VAL A 73 12.08 3.24 15.25
N VAL A 74 13.39 3.14 15.39
CA VAL A 74 14.18 3.93 16.36
C VAL A 74 14.73 5.22 15.74
N SER A 75 15.08 5.19 14.47
CA SER A 75 15.59 6.39 13.78
C SER A 75 15.32 6.36 12.29
N ASN A 76 14.83 7.47 11.77
CA ASN A 76 14.63 7.77 10.34
C ASN A 76 15.50 8.94 9.87
N LYS A 77 16.61 9.25 10.57
CA LYS A 77 17.48 10.41 10.27
C LYS A 77 18.29 10.29 8.97
N MET A 78 18.31 9.12 8.34
CA MET A 78 19.09 8.85 7.13
C MET A 78 18.17 8.77 5.93
N ASP A 79 18.65 9.19 4.76
CA ASP A 79 17.85 9.07 3.54
C ASP A 79 17.66 7.60 3.14
N LYS A 80 16.43 7.29 2.70
CA LYS A 80 15.95 6.00 2.20
C LYS A 80 16.22 4.85 3.14
N THR A 81 16.26 5.12 4.45
CA THR A 81 16.76 4.16 5.44
C THR A 81 16.24 4.41 6.85
N ILE A 82 15.79 3.32 7.45
CA ILE A 82 15.33 3.30 8.82
C ILE A 82 16.15 2.31 9.66
N ALA A 83 16.36 2.66 10.93
CA ALA A 83 16.89 1.74 11.92
C ALA A 83 15.73 1.16 12.74
N VAL A 84 15.54 -0.16 12.64
CA VAL A 84 14.46 -0.90 13.31
C VAL A 84 15.05 -1.66 14.49
N ALA A 85 14.46 -1.51 15.68
CA ALA A 85 14.77 -2.33 16.83
C ALA A 85 13.84 -3.54 16.89
N ILE A 86 14.44 -4.74 16.88
CA ILE A 86 13.72 -5.98 17.11
C ILE A 86 14.05 -6.48 18.50
N GLU A 87 12.99 -6.75 19.26
CA GLU A 87 13.09 -7.44 20.53
C GLU A 87 12.92 -8.94 20.33
N ARG A 88 13.81 -9.74 20.92
CA ARG A 88 13.63 -11.19 21.04
C ARG A 88 13.83 -11.62 22.48
N ARG A 89 13.02 -12.56 22.93
CA ARG A 89 13.19 -13.21 24.25
C ARG A 89 14.08 -14.42 24.05
N LEU A 90 15.21 -14.47 24.76
CA LEU A 90 16.07 -15.65 24.78
C LEU A 90 16.17 -16.17 26.21
N GLN A 91 16.28 -17.48 26.34
CA GLN A 91 16.61 -18.10 27.60
C GLN A 91 18.10 -17.91 27.91
N HIS A 92 18.45 -17.54 29.14
CA HIS A 92 19.82 -17.57 29.60
C HIS A 92 20.28 -19.04 29.68
N PRO A 93 21.41 -19.43 29.04
CA PRO A 93 21.76 -20.85 28.87
C PRO A 93 21.96 -21.60 30.19
N ILE A 94 22.47 -20.92 31.23
CA ILE A 94 22.76 -21.55 32.53
C ILE A 94 21.57 -21.44 33.51
N TYR A 95 20.88 -20.30 33.51
CA TYR A 95 19.92 -19.96 34.56
C TYR A 95 18.46 -20.17 34.14
N GLY A 96 18.19 -20.42 32.86
CA GLY A 96 16.82 -20.65 32.38
C GLY A 96 15.92 -19.41 32.37
N LYS A 97 16.36 -18.27 32.91
CA LYS A 97 15.59 -17.01 32.93
C LYS A 97 15.47 -16.43 31.52
N TYR A 98 14.25 -16.06 31.11
CA TYR A 98 14.02 -15.34 29.85
C TYR A 98 14.47 -13.89 29.95
N VAL A 99 15.42 -13.51 29.10
CA VAL A 99 15.96 -12.15 28.99
C VAL A 99 15.59 -11.57 27.63
N LYS A 100 15.15 -10.30 27.61
CA LYS A 100 14.92 -9.55 26.37
C LYS A 100 16.27 -9.10 25.80
N LYS A 101 16.53 -9.41 24.53
CA LYS A 101 17.67 -8.87 23.77
C LYS A 101 17.16 -8.08 22.58
N THR A 102 17.63 -6.85 22.44
CA THR A 102 17.28 -5.97 21.35
C THR A 102 18.41 -5.91 20.32
N LYS A 103 18.08 -6.03 19.04
CA LYS A 103 19.03 -5.83 17.93
C LYS A 103 18.52 -4.76 16.99
N LYS A 104 19.39 -3.82 16.61
CA LYS A 104 19.10 -2.81 15.59
C LYS A 104 19.43 -3.36 14.21
N LEU A 105 18.45 -3.35 13.32
CA LEU A 105 18.60 -3.71 11.91
C LEU A 105 18.39 -2.48 11.05
N ILE A 106 19.13 -2.40 9.95
CA ILE A 106 19.00 -1.30 9.01
C ILE A 106 18.20 -1.78 7.82
N ALA A 107 17.04 -1.15 7.63
CA ALA A 107 16.12 -1.45 6.54
C ALA A 107 16.11 -0.32 5.51
N HIS A 108 15.92 -0.70 4.26
CA HIS A 108 15.71 0.21 3.14
C HIS A 108 14.22 0.51 3.00
N ASP A 109 13.92 1.80 2.88
CA ASP A 109 12.62 2.37 2.58
C ASP A 109 12.87 3.34 1.42
N GLU A 110 12.15 3.22 0.32
CA GLU A 110 12.37 4.06 -0.86
C GLU A 110 11.65 5.41 -0.75
N ALA A 111 10.49 5.42 -0.09
CA ALA A 111 9.59 6.56 -0.03
C ALA A 111 9.72 7.36 1.28
N ASN A 112 10.55 6.91 2.22
CA ASN A 112 10.74 7.55 3.53
C ASN A 112 9.40 7.76 4.28
N GLU A 113 8.49 6.80 4.17
CA GLU A 113 7.13 6.91 4.71
C GLU A 113 7.07 6.71 6.22
N CYS A 114 8.04 5.97 6.78
CA CYS A 114 8.03 5.60 8.20
C CYS A 114 8.47 6.74 9.13
N GLN A 115 7.70 6.91 10.21
CA GLN A 115 8.02 7.80 11.33
C GLN A 115 8.68 7.04 12.48
N ILE A 116 9.25 7.81 13.42
CA ILE A 116 9.85 7.25 14.63
C ILE A 116 8.73 6.70 15.52
N GLY A 117 8.87 5.46 15.99
CA GLY A 117 7.87 4.79 16.83
C GLY A 117 6.91 3.87 16.06
N ASP A 118 6.92 3.88 14.73
CA ASP A 118 6.06 3.01 13.93
C ASP A 118 6.41 1.52 14.14
N LEU A 119 5.38 0.66 14.14
CA LEU A 119 5.54 -0.78 14.09
C LEU A 119 5.62 -1.23 12.63
N VAL A 120 6.77 -1.77 12.24
CA VAL A 120 7.07 -2.12 10.85
C VAL A 120 7.44 -3.59 10.70
N ARG A 121 7.06 -4.16 9.55
CA ARG A 121 7.44 -5.49 9.10
C ARG A 121 8.52 -5.40 8.02
N ILE A 122 9.66 -6.05 8.28
CA ILE A 122 10.85 -6.03 7.42
C ILE A 122 11.25 -7.43 6.93
N MET A 123 11.71 -7.52 5.69
CA MET A 123 12.21 -8.77 5.07
C MET A 123 13.72 -8.71 4.85
N GLU A 124 14.41 -9.84 4.97
CA GLU A 124 15.77 -9.98 4.44
C GLU A 124 15.80 -9.75 2.92
N CYS A 125 16.82 -9.04 2.46
CA CYS A 125 17.05 -8.80 1.03
C CYS A 125 18.54 -8.98 0.70
N ARG A 126 18.88 -8.85 -0.60
CA ARG A 126 20.28 -8.76 -1.01
C ARG A 126 20.96 -7.60 -0.28
N PRO A 127 22.29 -7.62 -0.09
CA PRO A 127 22.98 -6.44 0.42
C PRO A 127 22.73 -5.24 -0.51
N LEU A 128 22.18 -4.16 0.05
CA LEU A 128 22.01 -2.87 -0.63
C LEU A 128 23.16 -1.91 -0.29
N SER A 129 23.82 -2.16 0.84
CA SER A 129 24.99 -1.41 1.33
C SER A 129 25.75 -2.30 2.32
N ARG A 130 26.82 -1.78 2.92
CA ARG A 130 27.65 -2.48 3.92
C ARG A 130 26.83 -3.05 5.08
N ARG A 131 25.80 -2.33 5.53
CA ARG A 131 24.93 -2.71 6.67
C ARG A 131 23.46 -2.94 6.31
N LYS A 132 22.96 -2.35 5.22
CA LYS A 132 21.55 -2.42 4.80
C LYS A 132 21.29 -3.77 4.12
N ARG A 133 20.59 -4.67 4.82
CA ARG A 133 20.28 -6.05 4.38
C ARG A 133 18.79 -6.41 4.54
N TRP A 134 17.98 -5.42 4.88
CA TRP A 134 16.57 -5.55 5.13
C TRP A 134 15.82 -4.54 4.28
N ARG A 135 14.60 -4.86 3.87
CA ARG A 135 13.69 -3.94 3.17
C ARG A 135 12.38 -3.83 3.95
N LEU A 136 11.75 -2.67 3.90
CA LEU A 136 10.39 -2.49 4.38
C LEU A 136 9.41 -3.32 3.51
N ILE A 137 8.44 -3.97 4.15
CA ILE A 137 7.32 -4.64 3.47
C ILE A 137 6.03 -3.85 3.71
N SER A 138 5.73 -3.58 4.98
CA SER A 138 4.47 -3.01 5.41
C SER A 138 4.68 -2.29 6.74
N VAL A 139 4.02 -1.15 6.90
CA VAL A 139 3.81 -0.48 8.17
C VAL A 139 2.54 -1.06 8.78
N LEU A 140 2.66 -1.69 9.96
CA LEU A 140 1.54 -2.34 10.64
C LEU A 140 0.74 -1.34 11.47
N GLU A 141 1.44 -0.49 12.22
CA GLU A 141 0.84 0.52 13.09
C GLU A 141 1.66 1.81 13.02
N LYS A 142 0.98 2.94 12.85
CA LYS A 142 1.60 4.27 12.89
C LYS A 142 1.60 4.79 14.33
N ALA A 143 2.68 5.43 14.73
CA ALA A 143 2.78 6.07 16.03
C ALA A 143 1.68 7.15 16.21
N LYS A 144 1.10 7.20 17.41
CA LYS A 144 0.08 8.17 17.82
C LYS A 144 0.71 9.45 18.36
#